data_AF-A0A183DPT1-F1
#
_entry.id   AF-A0A183DPT1-F1
#
_cell.length_a   1.000
_cell.length_b   1.000
_cell.length_c   1.000
_cell.angle_alpha   90.00
_cell.angle_beta   90.00
_cell.angle_gamma   90.00
#
_symmetry.space_group_name_H-M   'P 1'
#
loop_
_entity.id
_entity.type
_entity.pdbx_description
1 polymer ?
#
loop_
_entity_poly.entity_id
_entity_poly.type
_entity_poly.pdbx_seq_one_letter_code
_entity_poly.pdbx_strand_id
1 'polypeptide(L)'
;MLRRGLFFAHRDLSLILDRVEQKKPFFLYTGRGPSSGSLHLGHLIPFLFAKWLQDVFDVPLIIQMTDDEKYLWKEHSLEEVKKMANENMKDIIACGLNPETTFIFLDTEYMCPAFFTNVLKISKKDPYFRMCRDVAPRLKCPKPAMIYSSFLPALQGAKSKMAASDSINKYAFSGGRDTIEEHRKYGGNCEVDVSYQFLRYFMEDDDELEMSLKSPERFFYLSLKFCECHVDLRIALVLAVI
;
A
#
# COMPACT_ATOMS: atom_id res chain seq x y z
N MET A 1 -2.28 -2.81 11.95
CA MET A 1 -1.13 -2.26 11.19
C MET A 1 -0.35 -1.17 11.95
N LEU A 2 -0.98 -0.07 12.42
CA LEU A 2 -0.28 0.96 13.22
C LEU A 2 0.33 0.41 14.52
N ARG A 3 -0.45 -0.34 15.33
CA ARG A 3 0.04 -0.97 16.59
C ARG A 3 1.29 -1.84 16.40
N ARG A 4 1.43 -2.45 15.22
CA ARG A 4 2.52 -3.38 14.87
C ARG A 4 3.70 -2.70 14.16
N GLY A 5 3.69 -1.36 14.07
CA GLY A 5 4.74 -0.58 13.43
C GLY A 5 4.85 -0.81 11.92
N LEU A 6 3.79 -1.28 11.26
CA LEU A 6 3.82 -1.50 9.80
C LEU A 6 3.61 -0.20 9.02
N PHE A 7 2.95 0.78 9.64
CA PHE A 7 3.04 2.18 9.24
C PHE A 7 3.94 2.86 10.27
N PHE A 8 5.21 3.06 9.92
CA PHE A 8 6.28 3.31 10.90
C PHE A 8 6.75 4.76 10.97
N ALA A 9 6.45 5.55 9.94
CA ALA A 9 6.87 6.94 9.86
C ALA A 9 5.74 7.81 9.31
N HIS A 10 5.78 9.09 9.67
CA HIS A 10 4.84 10.07 9.15
C HIS A 10 5.53 11.43 8.96
N ARG A 11 4.88 12.32 8.20
CA ARG A 11 5.19 13.76 8.16
C ARG A 11 3.93 14.56 8.35
N ASP A 12 3.99 15.54 9.25
CA ASP A 12 2.91 16.49 9.54
C ASP A 12 1.55 15.85 9.91
N LEU A 13 1.56 14.59 10.39
CA LEU A 13 0.33 13.92 10.82
C LEU A 13 -0.33 14.67 11.99
N SER A 14 0.46 15.27 12.88
CA SER A 14 -0.06 16.13 13.96
C SER A 14 -0.93 17.27 13.42
N LEU A 15 -0.58 17.88 12.28
CA LEU A 15 -1.38 18.95 11.69
C LEU A 15 -2.75 18.45 11.20
N ILE A 16 -2.84 17.18 10.78
CA ILE A 16 -4.13 16.56 10.43
C ILE A 16 -4.93 16.30 11.69
N LEU A 17 -4.32 15.78 12.75
CA LEU A 17 -4.99 15.56 14.03
C LEU A 17 -5.51 16.88 14.65
N ASP A 18 -4.70 17.94 14.63
CA ASP A 18 -5.12 19.28 15.06
C ASP A 18 -6.34 19.77 14.25
N ARG A 19 -6.40 19.46 12.94
CA ARG A 19 -7.56 19.81 12.10
C ARG A 19 -8.80 18.99 12.45
N VAL A 20 -8.63 17.70 12.74
CA VAL A 20 -9.72 16.82 13.21
C VAL A 20 -10.31 17.38 14.50
N GLU A 21 -9.47 17.74 15.48
CA GLU A 21 -9.90 18.37 16.75
C GLU A 21 -10.63 19.69 16.51
N GLN A 22 -10.16 20.48 15.54
CA GLN A 22 -10.77 21.76 15.15
C GLN A 22 -11.98 21.62 14.22
N LYS A 23 -12.39 20.38 13.87
CA LYS A 23 -13.45 20.09 12.89
C LYS A 23 -13.24 20.79 11.54
N LYS A 24 -11.98 20.88 11.10
CA LYS A 24 -11.61 21.44 9.79
C LYS A 24 -11.49 20.33 8.75
N PRO A 25 -11.94 20.59 7.50
CA PRO A 25 -11.90 19.59 6.46
C PRO A 25 -10.47 19.25 6.04
N PHE A 26 -10.30 18.02 5.59
CA PHE A 26 -9.15 17.51 4.86
C PHE A 26 -9.64 16.31 4.02
N PHE A 27 -8.79 15.77 3.15
CA PHE A 27 -9.12 14.58 2.36
C PHE A 27 -7.92 13.63 2.30
N LEU A 28 -8.20 12.36 2.02
CA LEU A 28 -7.20 11.34 1.77
C LEU A 28 -6.90 11.28 0.28
N TYR A 29 -5.64 11.03 -0.06
CA TYR A 29 -5.18 10.81 -1.42
C TYR A 29 -4.22 9.62 -1.45
N THR A 30 -4.43 8.72 -2.40
CA THR A 30 -3.48 7.67 -2.76
C THR A 30 -3.57 7.41 -4.26
N GLY A 31 -2.82 6.45 -4.77
CA GLY A 31 -2.83 6.17 -6.20
C GLY A 31 -2.24 4.83 -6.58
N ARG A 32 -2.48 4.45 -7.83
CA ARG A 32 -2.06 3.18 -8.41
C ARG A 32 -1.67 3.37 -9.88
N GLY A 33 -0.43 3.01 -10.18
CA GLY A 33 -0.01 2.81 -11.55
C GLY A 33 -0.39 1.41 -12.07
N PRO A 34 -1.29 1.28 -13.05
CA PRO A 34 -1.75 -0.02 -13.55
C PRO A 34 -0.64 -0.77 -14.31
N SER A 35 -0.05 -1.76 -13.67
CA SER A 35 1.11 -2.51 -14.21
C SER A 35 0.83 -3.97 -14.55
N SER A 36 -0.35 -4.49 -14.21
CA SER A 36 -0.75 -5.88 -14.39
C SER A 36 -2.28 -5.99 -14.38
N GLY A 37 -2.81 -7.05 -15.00
CA GLY A 37 -4.26 -7.30 -15.06
C GLY A 37 -4.94 -7.53 -13.72
N SER A 38 -4.20 -7.93 -12.68
CA SER A 38 -4.72 -8.09 -11.32
C SER A 38 -3.84 -7.39 -10.29
N LEU A 39 -4.45 -6.93 -9.20
CA LEU A 39 -3.77 -6.61 -7.97
C LEU A 39 -3.47 -7.89 -7.17
N HIS A 40 -2.61 -7.74 -6.19
CA HIS A 40 -2.19 -8.78 -5.28
C HIS A 40 -2.12 -8.19 -3.87
N LEU A 41 -1.93 -9.01 -2.84
CA LEU A 41 -2.06 -8.57 -1.45
C LEU A 41 -1.24 -7.33 -1.08
N GLY A 42 0.00 -7.24 -1.58
CA GLY A 42 0.86 -6.08 -1.36
C GLY A 42 0.29 -4.74 -1.82
N HIS A 43 -0.40 -4.71 -2.96
CA HIS A 43 -1.06 -3.50 -3.47
C HIS A 43 -2.30 -3.13 -2.67
N LEU A 44 -2.93 -4.11 -2.01
CA LEU A 44 -4.14 -3.87 -1.24
C LEU A 44 -3.84 -3.20 0.11
N ILE A 45 -2.65 -3.38 0.68
CA ILE A 45 -2.26 -2.77 1.97
C ILE A 45 -2.56 -1.25 2.05
N PRO A 46 -2.11 -0.39 1.09
CA PRO A 46 -2.48 1.03 1.11
C PRO A 46 -3.99 1.27 1.06
N PHE A 47 -4.73 0.49 0.27
CA PHE A 47 -6.18 0.67 0.12
C PHE A 47 -6.96 0.21 1.36
N LEU A 48 -6.58 -0.91 1.97
CA LEU A 48 -7.14 -1.37 3.24
C LEU A 48 -6.88 -0.35 4.36
N PHE A 49 -5.69 0.25 4.38
CA PHE A 49 -5.38 1.30 5.34
C PHE A 49 -6.11 2.62 5.04
N ALA A 50 -6.21 3.01 3.77
CA ALA A 50 -6.99 4.18 3.34
C ALA A 50 -8.48 4.02 3.66
N LYS A 51 -9.03 2.80 3.48
CA LYS A 51 -10.39 2.44 3.90
C LYS A 51 -10.57 2.64 5.41
N TRP A 52 -9.66 2.09 6.21
CA TRP A 52 -9.70 2.27 7.67
C TRP A 52 -9.61 3.75 8.08
N LEU A 53 -8.74 4.54 7.45
CA LEU A 53 -8.65 5.98 7.68
C LEU A 53 -9.94 6.71 7.27
N GLN A 54 -10.53 6.34 6.13
CA GLN A 54 -11.79 6.89 5.66
C GLN A 54 -12.91 6.61 6.68
N ASP A 55 -13.01 5.39 7.21
CA ASP A 55 -14.01 5.04 8.23
C ASP A 55 -13.80 5.80 9.54
N VAL A 56 -12.55 5.95 9.98
CA VAL A 56 -12.22 6.61 11.26
C VAL A 56 -12.45 8.11 11.21
N PHE A 57 -12.09 8.74 10.10
CA PHE A 57 -12.14 10.20 9.99
C PHE A 57 -13.37 10.74 9.25
N ASP A 58 -14.12 9.88 8.56
CA ASP A 58 -15.28 10.26 7.76
C ASP A 58 -14.95 11.38 6.75
N VAL A 59 -13.94 11.12 5.91
CA VAL A 59 -13.40 12.10 4.95
C VAL A 59 -13.40 11.60 3.51
N PRO A 60 -13.44 12.50 2.52
CA PRO A 60 -13.28 12.13 1.12
C PRO A 60 -11.94 11.43 0.85
N LEU A 61 -11.96 10.43 -0.04
CA LEU A 61 -10.80 9.72 -0.54
C LEU A 61 -10.69 9.89 -2.06
N ILE A 62 -9.51 10.29 -2.51
CA ILE A 62 -9.17 10.42 -3.92
C ILE A 62 -8.14 9.36 -4.29
N ILE A 63 -8.42 8.61 -5.36
CA ILE A 63 -7.53 7.57 -5.87
C ILE A 63 -7.17 7.89 -7.33
N GLN A 64 -5.90 8.20 -7.57
CA GLN A 64 -5.40 8.47 -8.91
C GLN A 64 -4.88 7.19 -9.57
N MET A 65 -5.38 6.88 -10.76
CA MET A 65 -4.88 5.81 -11.62
C MET A 65 -3.91 6.42 -12.64
N THR A 66 -2.60 6.21 -12.47
CA THR A 66 -1.53 6.80 -13.30
C THR A 66 -1.30 5.99 -14.59
N ASP A 67 -2.35 5.90 -15.41
CA ASP A 67 -2.32 5.17 -16.68
C ASP A 67 -1.43 5.84 -17.73
N ASP A 68 -1.35 7.17 -17.73
CA ASP A 68 -0.39 7.93 -18.54
C ASP A 68 1.08 7.59 -18.20
N GLU A 69 1.45 7.52 -16.92
CA GLU A 69 2.77 7.13 -16.46
C GLU A 69 3.10 5.72 -16.99
N LYS A 70 2.17 4.77 -16.86
CA LYS A 70 2.43 3.41 -17.30
C LYS A 70 2.56 3.31 -18.81
N TYR A 71 1.78 4.07 -19.56
CA TYR A 71 1.92 4.20 -21.00
C TYR A 71 3.29 4.79 -21.40
N LEU A 72 3.77 5.83 -20.71
CA LEU A 72 5.03 6.49 -21.03
C LEU A 72 6.28 5.64 -20.72
N TRP A 73 6.21 4.73 -19.74
CA TRP A 73 7.37 3.98 -19.25
C TRP A 73 7.41 2.50 -19.65
N LYS A 74 6.38 1.98 -20.34
CA LYS A 74 6.27 0.57 -20.75
C LYS A 74 5.84 0.44 -22.20
N GLU A 75 6.22 -0.68 -22.82
CA GLU A 75 5.75 -1.05 -24.16
C GLU A 75 4.35 -1.66 -24.09
N HIS A 76 3.36 -0.84 -23.73
CA HIS A 76 1.94 -1.18 -23.77
C HIS A 76 1.18 -0.13 -24.58
N SER A 77 0.17 -0.55 -25.32
CA SER A 77 -0.78 0.39 -25.93
C SER A 77 -1.62 1.07 -24.85
N LEU A 78 -2.12 2.28 -25.17
CA LEU A 78 -2.97 3.02 -24.25
C LEU A 78 -4.22 2.22 -23.84
N GLU A 79 -4.81 1.49 -24.78
CA GLU A 79 -5.97 0.63 -24.53
C GLU A 79 -5.66 -0.52 -23.56
N GLU A 80 -4.48 -1.14 -23.67
CA GLU A 80 -4.06 -2.17 -22.70
C GLU A 80 -3.90 -1.60 -21.30
N VAL A 81 -3.29 -0.41 -21.18
CA VAL A 81 -3.11 0.24 -19.88
C VAL A 81 -4.46 0.64 -19.27
N LYS A 82 -5.38 1.19 -20.07
CA LYS A 82 -6.75 1.48 -19.63
C LYS A 82 -7.51 0.24 -19.19
N LYS A 83 -7.36 -0.87 -19.91
CA LYS A 83 -7.95 -2.16 -19.50
C LYS A 83 -7.40 -2.62 -18.15
N MET A 84 -6.09 -2.56 -17.95
CA MET A 84 -5.47 -2.87 -16.66
C MET A 84 -5.91 -1.93 -15.55
N ALA A 85 -6.05 -0.63 -15.84
CA ALA A 85 -6.58 0.36 -14.89
C ALA A 85 -7.99 -0.02 -14.42
N ASN A 86 -8.88 -0.37 -15.37
CA ASN A 86 -10.23 -0.79 -15.05
C ASN A 86 -10.29 -2.06 -14.19
N GLU A 87 -9.48 -3.08 -14.48
CA GLU A 87 -9.42 -4.27 -13.61
C GLU A 87 -8.86 -3.93 -12.22
N ASN A 88 -7.80 -3.13 -12.14
CA ASN A 88 -7.24 -2.69 -10.85
C ASN A 88 -8.25 -1.84 -10.05
N MET A 89 -9.09 -1.03 -10.69
CA MET A 89 -10.15 -0.27 -10.02
C MET A 89 -11.18 -1.20 -9.38
N LYS A 90 -11.55 -2.31 -10.04
CA LYS A 90 -12.46 -3.31 -9.44
C LYS A 90 -11.87 -3.91 -8.16
N ASP A 91 -10.58 -4.26 -8.19
CA ASP A 91 -9.87 -4.80 -7.02
C ASP A 91 -9.81 -3.76 -5.87
N ILE A 92 -9.60 -2.48 -6.19
CA ILE A 92 -9.60 -1.38 -5.22
C ILE A 92 -10.99 -1.19 -4.60
N ILE A 93 -12.05 -1.19 -5.42
CA ILE A 93 -13.44 -1.07 -4.95
C ILE A 93 -13.79 -2.26 -4.03
N ALA A 94 -13.30 -3.46 -4.36
CA ALA A 94 -13.50 -4.67 -3.55
C ALA A 94 -12.86 -4.59 -2.15
N CYS A 95 -11.99 -3.60 -1.87
CA CYS A 95 -11.49 -3.34 -0.52
C CYS A 95 -12.57 -2.75 0.43
N GLY A 96 -13.75 -2.41 -0.09
CA GLY A 96 -14.88 -1.94 0.72
C GLY A 96 -14.82 -0.45 1.07
N LEU A 97 -14.32 0.38 0.13
CA LEU A 97 -14.33 1.84 0.25
C LEU A 97 -15.76 2.39 0.17
N ASN A 98 -16.03 3.53 0.83
CA ASN A 98 -17.34 4.18 0.75
C ASN A 98 -17.49 4.86 -0.63
N PRO A 99 -18.43 4.43 -1.50
CA PRO A 99 -18.58 4.98 -2.84
C PRO A 99 -19.09 6.43 -2.86
N GLU A 100 -19.77 6.90 -1.82
CA GLU A 100 -20.31 8.27 -1.74
C GLU A 100 -19.20 9.31 -1.50
N THR A 101 -18.12 8.88 -0.84
CA THR A 101 -17.00 9.74 -0.46
C THR A 101 -15.69 9.32 -1.14
N THR A 102 -15.74 8.47 -2.15
CA THR A 102 -14.54 8.01 -2.88
C THR A 102 -14.60 8.41 -4.34
N PHE A 103 -13.55 9.10 -4.81
CA PHE A 103 -13.39 9.49 -6.20
C PHE A 103 -12.15 8.81 -6.79
N ILE A 104 -12.37 7.92 -7.77
CA ILE A 104 -11.32 7.22 -8.51
C ILE A 104 -11.29 7.77 -9.94
N PHE A 105 -10.12 8.09 -10.47
CA PHE A 105 -9.99 8.64 -11.82
C PHE A 105 -8.75 8.15 -12.56
N LEU A 106 -8.84 8.07 -13.89
CA LEU A 106 -7.71 7.86 -14.79
C LEU A 106 -7.11 9.21 -15.18
N ASP A 107 -5.79 9.31 -15.18
CA ASP A 107 -5.10 10.54 -15.58
C ASP A 107 -5.43 10.92 -17.02
N THR A 108 -5.51 9.95 -17.93
CA THR A 108 -5.81 10.22 -19.35
C THR A 108 -7.24 10.69 -19.58
N GLU A 109 -8.16 10.50 -18.63
CA GLU A 109 -9.58 10.87 -18.76
C GLU A 109 -9.96 12.08 -17.92
N TYR A 110 -9.29 12.29 -16.79
CA TYR A 110 -9.60 13.37 -15.85
C TYR A 110 -8.77 14.62 -16.03
N MET A 111 -7.80 14.64 -16.97
CA MET A 111 -6.94 15.78 -17.26
C MET A 111 -7.72 17.00 -17.80
N CYS A 112 -8.50 17.64 -16.94
CA CYS A 112 -9.35 18.77 -17.23
C CYS A 112 -8.55 20.08 -17.16
N PRO A 113 -9.06 21.20 -17.72
CA PRO A 113 -8.32 22.47 -17.76
C PRO A 113 -7.82 22.95 -16.39
N ALA A 114 -8.62 22.79 -15.33
CA ALA A 114 -8.25 23.17 -13.98
C ALA A 114 -7.12 22.29 -13.41
N PHE A 115 -7.22 20.97 -13.58
CA PHE A 115 -6.20 20.02 -13.12
C PHE A 115 -4.90 20.22 -13.88
N PHE A 116 -4.95 20.32 -15.21
CA PHE A 116 -3.78 20.57 -16.05
C PHE A 116 -3.12 21.92 -15.75
N THR A 117 -3.90 22.96 -15.41
CA THR A 117 -3.35 24.24 -14.95
C THR A 117 -2.49 24.06 -13.68
N ASN A 118 -2.92 23.21 -12.74
CA ASN A 118 -2.13 22.91 -11.55
C ASN A 118 -0.88 22.09 -11.88
N VAL A 119 -0.98 21.11 -12.77
CA VAL A 119 0.17 20.36 -13.29
C VAL A 119 1.22 21.32 -13.85
N LEU A 120 0.83 22.25 -14.74
CA LEU A 120 1.76 23.24 -15.31
C LEU A 120 2.40 24.15 -14.25
N LYS A 121 1.63 24.60 -13.25
CA LYS A 121 2.16 25.43 -12.15
C LYS A 121 3.20 24.68 -11.31
N ILE A 122 3.00 23.38 -11.08
CA ILE A 122 3.94 22.51 -10.37
C ILE A 122 5.18 22.30 -11.22
N SER A 123 5.03 21.83 -12.47
CA SER A 123 6.14 21.53 -13.38
C SER A 123 7.04 22.74 -13.64
N LYS A 124 6.48 23.96 -13.67
CA LYS A 124 7.29 25.20 -13.79
C LYS A 124 8.19 25.45 -12.58
N LYS A 125 7.78 25.05 -11.38
CA LYS A 125 8.48 25.33 -10.11
C LYS A 125 9.40 24.19 -9.66
N ASP A 126 9.22 23.03 -10.26
CA ASP A 126 9.97 21.81 -9.98
C ASP A 126 10.17 21.00 -11.27
N PRO A 127 11.15 21.39 -12.10
CA PRO A 127 11.44 20.70 -13.36
C PRO A 127 12.07 19.32 -13.17
N TYR A 128 12.41 18.93 -11.93
CA TYR A 128 13.07 17.66 -11.59
C TYR A 128 12.20 16.74 -10.71
N PHE A 129 10.90 17.06 -10.55
CA PHE A 129 9.96 16.31 -9.69
C PHE A 129 10.47 16.08 -8.25
N ARG A 130 11.23 17.02 -7.70
CA ARG A 130 11.62 17.06 -6.28
C ARG A 130 10.44 17.47 -5.41
N MET A 131 9.65 16.45 -5.07
CA MET A 131 8.71 16.35 -3.95
C MET A 131 7.65 17.45 -3.85
N CYS A 132 6.39 17.07 -4.05
CA CYS A 132 5.18 17.91 -3.90
C CYS A 132 5.21 18.90 -2.70
N ARG A 133 5.78 18.48 -1.57
CA ARG A 133 5.90 19.28 -0.33
C ARG A 133 6.82 20.50 -0.42
N ASP A 134 7.84 20.47 -1.28
CA ASP A 134 8.77 21.60 -1.44
C ASP A 134 8.18 22.69 -2.34
N VAL A 135 7.30 22.29 -3.26
CA VAL A 135 6.59 23.18 -4.18
C VAL A 135 5.36 23.82 -3.53
N ALA A 136 4.69 23.11 -2.61
CA ALA A 136 3.43 23.55 -2.00
C ALA A 136 3.47 25.01 -1.43
N PRO A 137 4.47 25.41 -0.62
CA PRO A 137 4.54 26.79 -0.12
C PRO A 137 4.67 27.84 -1.23
N ARG A 138 5.41 27.51 -2.31
CA ARG A 138 5.57 28.40 -3.46
C ARG A 138 4.26 28.59 -4.22
N LEU A 139 3.35 27.62 -4.15
CA LEU A 139 2.02 27.68 -4.75
C LEU A 139 0.96 28.26 -3.80
N LYS A 140 1.35 28.66 -2.58
CA LYS A 140 0.43 29.07 -1.51
C LYS A 140 -0.56 27.95 -1.15
N CYS A 141 -0.13 26.70 -1.30
CA CYS A 141 -0.87 25.52 -0.90
C CYS A 141 -0.30 24.95 0.41
N PRO A 142 -1.12 24.32 1.24
CA PRO A 142 -0.64 23.60 2.41
C PRO A 142 0.22 22.41 1.98
N LYS A 143 1.18 22.02 2.82
CA LYS A 143 1.99 20.82 2.58
C LYS A 143 1.14 19.58 2.87
N PRO A 144 1.12 18.56 2.00
CA PRO A 144 0.40 17.31 2.27
C PRO A 144 1.08 16.52 3.39
N ALA A 145 0.31 16.07 4.38
CA ALA A 145 0.78 15.11 5.37
C ALA A 145 0.91 13.71 4.76
N MET A 146 1.78 12.88 5.34
CA MET A 146 2.14 11.58 4.77
C MET A 146 2.26 10.53 5.86
N ILE A 147 1.82 9.31 5.57
CA ILE A 147 2.05 8.12 6.39
C ILE A 147 2.75 7.08 5.52
N TYR A 148 3.87 6.52 6.02
CA TYR A 148 4.70 5.56 5.30
C TYR A 148 4.50 4.15 5.84
N SER A 149 4.26 3.19 4.94
CA SER A 149 4.24 1.77 5.29
C SER A 149 5.59 1.11 5.05
N SER A 150 5.86 0.06 5.81
CA SER A 150 6.84 -0.96 5.42
C SER A 150 6.34 -1.73 4.20
N PHE A 151 7.27 -2.35 3.47
CA PHE A 151 6.93 -3.26 2.39
C PHE A 151 6.52 -4.62 2.97
N LEU A 152 5.52 -5.25 2.36
CA LEU A 152 5.34 -6.70 2.52
C LEU A 152 6.49 -7.37 1.75
N PRO A 153 7.26 -8.29 2.36
CA PRO A 153 8.38 -8.93 1.69
C PRO A 153 7.88 -9.87 0.58
N ALA A 154 8.79 -10.18 -0.36
CA ALA A 154 8.51 -11.19 -1.35
C ALA A 154 8.50 -12.60 -0.78
N LEU A 155 7.83 -13.53 -1.47
CA LEU A 155 7.84 -14.94 -1.08
C LEU A 155 9.27 -15.46 -0.96
N GLN A 156 10.15 -15.15 -1.91
CA GLN A 156 11.56 -15.59 -1.83
C GLN A 156 12.42 -14.77 -0.84
N GLY A 157 11.82 -13.87 -0.06
CA GLY A 157 12.47 -13.09 1.00
C GLY A 157 12.58 -11.58 0.73
N ALA A 158 13.16 -10.85 1.67
CA ALA A 158 13.18 -9.38 1.65
C ALA A 158 14.00 -8.73 0.51
N LYS A 159 14.86 -9.50 -0.18
CA LYS A 159 15.75 -8.99 -1.25
C LYS A 159 15.21 -9.22 -2.66
N SER A 160 14.18 -10.05 -2.83
CA SER A 160 13.59 -10.31 -4.14
C SER A 160 12.42 -9.37 -4.42
N LYS A 161 12.20 -9.11 -5.71
CA LYS A 161 10.93 -8.57 -6.19
C LYS A 161 9.96 -9.73 -6.28
N MET A 162 8.71 -9.45 -5.98
CA MET A 162 7.68 -10.46 -6.11
C MET A 162 7.23 -10.60 -7.57
N ALA A 163 6.46 -11.65 -7.84
CA ALA A 163 5.91 -11.95 -9.15
C ALA A 163 4.51 -12.54 -8.99
N ALA A 164 3.66 -12.36 -9.99
CA ALA A 164 2.22 -12.63 -9.94
C ALA A 164 1.80 -14.11 -9.76
N SER A 165 2.72 -15.08 -9.64
CA SER A 165 2.41 -16.50 -9.89
C SER A 165 2.81 -17.52 -8.82
N ASP A 166 3.34 -17.11 -7.67
CA ASP A 166 4.03 -18.07 -6.80
C ASP A 166 3.18 -18.55 -5.61
N SER A 167 3.14 -19.88 -5.39
CA SER A 167 2.50 -20.56 -4.26
C SER A 167 3.32 -20.44 -2.97
N ILE A 168 2.72 -19.95 -1.88
CA ILE A 168 3.39 -19.69 -0.61
C ILE A 168 4.06 -20.97 -0.06
N ASN A 169 3.40 -22.13 -0.09
CA ASN A 169 3.97 -23.40 0.38
C ASN A 169 5.25 -23.84 -0.33
N LYS A 170 5.46 -23.41 -1.57
CA LYS A 170 6.62 -23.81 -2.38
C LYS A 170 7.71 -22.75 -2.42
N TYR A 171 7.36 -21.48 -2.26
CA TYR A 171 8.26 -20.37 -2.56
C TYR A 171 8.47 -19.41 -1.38
N ALA A 172 7.67 -19.50 -0.31
CA ALA A 172 7.87 -18.66 0.87
C ALA A 172 9.15 -19.06 1.60
N PHE A 173 10.06 -18.11 1.73
CA PHE A 173 11.29 -18.27 2.48
C PHE A 173 10.93 -18.47 3.95
N SER A 174 11.33 -19.62 4.49
CA SER A 174 11.16 -19.90 5.91
C SER A 174 12.40 -19.44 6.69
N GLY A 175 12.15 -18.83 7.84
CA GLY A 175 13.17 -18.59 8.85
C GLY A 175 13.44 -19.80 9.74
N GLY A 176 12.88 -20.98 9.41
CA GLY A 176 13.10 -22.23 10.11
C GLY A 176 14.53 -22.77 9.99
N ARG A 177 14.75 -23.97 10.52
CA ARG A 177 16.02 -24.70 10.41
C ARG A 177 15.84 -25.91 9.50
N ASP A 178 16.94 -26.41 8.96
CA ASP A 178 16.92 -27.53 8.00
C ASP A 178 16.40 -28.82 8.63
N THR A 179 16.63 -29.01 9.94
CA THR A 179 16.15 -30.17 10.70
C THR A 179 15.18 -29.78 11.81
N ILE A 180 14.22 -30.66 12.12
CA ILE A 180 13.25 -30.48 13.21
C ILE A 180 13.96 -30.38 14.56
N GLU A 181 15.04 -31.14 14.76
CA GLU A 181 15.82 -31.16 16.00
C GLU A 181 16.50 -29.81 16.24
N GLU A 182 17.14 -29.23 15.22
CA GLU A 182 17.71 -27.89 15.30
C GLU A 182 16.64 -26.83 15.46
N HIS A 183 15.51 -26.97 14.79
CA HIS A 183 14.41 -26.02 14.91
C HIS A 183 13.81 -26.01 16.32
N ARG A 184 13.66 -27.19 16.95
CA ARG A 184 13.21 -27.29 18.35
C ARG A 184 14.25 -26.75 19.34
N LYS A 185 15.54 -26.92 19.04
CA LYS A 185 16.64 -26.49 19.92
C LYS A 185 16.93 -24.98 19.83
N TYR A 186 16.93 -24.42 18.62
CA TYR A 186 17.38 -23.05 18.36
C TYR A 186 16.25 -22.10 17.92
N GLY A 187 15.05 -22.62 17.65
CA GLY A 187 13.92 -21.84 17.13
C GLY A 187 14.10 -21.39 15.68
N GLY A 188 13.05 -20.75 15.16
CA GLY A 188 13.05 -20.06 13.86
C GLY A 188 13.32 -18.56 13.98
N ASN A 189 13.84 -17.95 12.91
CA ASN A 189 14.05 -16.52 12.81
C ASN A 189 12.85 -15.83 12.15
N CYS A 190 12.02 -15.17 12.96
CA CYS A 190 10.83 -14.47 12.50
C CYS A 190 11.12 -13.20 11.67
N GLU A 191 12.33 -12.62 11.75
CA GLU A 191 12.68 -11.43 10.95
C GLU A 191 12.78 -11.74 9.46
N VAL A 192 13.19 -12.97 9.12
CA VAL A 192 13.38 -13.41 7.73
C VAL A 192 12.23 -14.29 7.23
N ASP A 193 11.42 -14.85 8.12
CA ASP A 193 10.32 -15.73 7.74
C ASP A 193 9.16 -14.96 7.10
N VAL A 194 8.89 -15.25 5.83
CA VAL A 194 7.91 -14.49 5.05
C VAL A 194 6.49 -14.74 5.52
N SER A 195 6.15 -15.96 5.92
CA SER A 195 4.82 -16.28 6.42
C SER A 195 4.51 -15.53 7.71
N TYR A 196 5.49 -15.42 8.61
CA TYR A 196 5.35 -14.56 9.78
C TYR A 196 5.12 -13.09 9.41
N GLN A 197 5.91 -12.58 8.46
CA GLN A 197 5.73 -11.20 8.01
C GLN A 197 4.32 -10.98 7.47
N PHE A 198 3.71 -11.94 6.77
CA PHE A 198 2.33 -11.84 6.30
C PHE A 198 1.33 -11.83 7.45
N LEU A 199 1.48 -12.72 8.44
CA LEU A 199 0.62 -12.74 9.63
C LEU A 199 0.61 -11.39 10.35
N ARG A 200 1.75 -10.68 10.41
CA ARG A 200 1.80 -9.33 10.98
C ARG A 200 0.87 -8.33 10.28
N TYR A 201 0.62 -8.47 8.97
CA TYR A 201 -0.29 -7.57 8.24
C TYR A 201 -1.76 -7.96 8.41
N PHE A 202 -2.06 -9.25 8.39
CA PHE A 202 -3.42 -9.74 8.16
C PHE A 202 -4.09 -10.43 9.35
N MET A 203 -3.32 -10.95 10.31
CA MET A 203 -3.90 -11.50 11.53
C MET A 203 -4.49 -10.36 12.37
N GLU A 204 -5.75 -10.42 12.77
CA GLU A 204 -6.38 -9.33 13.52
C GLU A 204 -6.03 -9.37 15.01
N ASP A 205 -5.92 -10.58 15.56
CA ASP A 205 -5.66 -10.86 16.97
C ASP A 205 -4.15 -10.74 17.28
N ASP A 206 -3.81 -9.82 18.19
CA ASP A 206 -2.44 -9.58 18.63
C ASP A 206 -1.93 -10.69 19.58
N ASP A 207 -2.81 -11.28 20.40
CA ASP A 207 -2.47 -12.39 21.30
C ASP A 207 -2.21 -13.67 20.50
N GLU A 208 -3.01 -13.94 19.46
CA GLU A 208 -2.78 -15.08 18.57
C GLU A 208 -1.44 -14.95 17.82
N LEU A 209 -1.12 -13.73 17.37
CA LEU A 209 0.16 -13.44 16.72
C LEU A 209 1.32 -13.69 17.68
N GLU A 210 1.22 -13.22 18.93
CA GLU A 210 2.23 -13.49 19.95
C GLU A 210 2.33 -14.98 20.33
N MET A 211 1.21 -15.70 20.36
CA MET A 211 1.22 -17.15 20.58
C MET A 211 1.89 -17.89 19.43
N SER A 212 1.78 -17.42 18.19
CA SER A 212 2.47 -18.00 17.04
C SER A 212 4.00 -17.93 17.17
N LEU A 213 4.53 -16.89 17.85
CA LEU A 213 5.96 -16.78 18.18
C LEU A 213 6.42 -17.83 19.21
N LYS A 214 5.50 -18.27 20.08
CA LYS A 214 5.79 -19.16 21.20
C LYS A 214 5.68 -20.65 20.82
N SER A 215 5.11 -20.98 19.65
CA SER A 215 4.92 -22.36 19.20
C SER A 215 5.37 -22.58 17.75
N PRO A 216 6.50 -23.28 17.53
CA PRO A 216 7.01 -23.63 16.19
C PRO A 216 6.00 -24.40 15.33
N GLU A 217 5.19 -25.27 15.94
CA GLU A 217 4.22 -26.11 15.24
C GLU A 217 2.99 -25.29 14.80
N ARG A 218 2.58 -24.31 15.61
CA ARG A 218 1.46 -23.42 15.31
C ARG A 218 1.81 -22.38 14.25
N PHE A 219 3.07 -21.93 14.25
CA PHE A 219 3.66 -21.10 13.21
C PHE A 219 3.56 -21.75 11.82
N PHE A 220 3.92 -23.04 11.74
CA PHE A 220 3.83 -23.82 10.51
C PHE A 220 2.36 -23.96 10.04
N TYR A 221 1.44 -24.19 10.97
CA TYR A 221 0.00 -24.32 10.67
C TYR A 221 -0.65 -23.01 10.20
N LEU A 222 -0.30 -21.86 10.80
CA LEU A 222 -0.84 -20.56 10.43
C LEU A 222 -0.25 -20.04 9.11
N SER A 223 1.03 -20.35 8.85
CA SER A 223 1.66 -20.19 7.54
C SER A 223 0.85 -20.90 6.46
N LEU A 224 0.57 -22.21 6.63
CA LEU A 224 -0.19 -23.03 5.69
C LEU A 224 -1.60 -22.49 5.39
N LYS A 225 -2.30 -21.91 6.37
CA LYS A 225 -3.64 -21.32 6.20
C LYS A 225 -3.63 -20.02 5.40
N PHE A 226 -2.53 -19.27 5.41
CA PHE A 226 -2.40 -18.00 4.70
C PHE A 226 -2.01 -18.19 3.22
N CYS A 227 -1.70 -19.43 2.82
CA CYS A 227 -1.02 -19.79 1.56
C CYS A 227 -1.85 -19.67 0.26
N GLU A 228 -3.08 -19.18 0.30
CA GLU A 228 -3.98 -19.12 -0.86
C GLU A 228 -3.98 -17.78 -1.62
N CYS A 229 -3.06 -16.85 -1.32
CA CYS A 229 -3.09 -15.51 -1.90
C CYS A 229 -1.79 -15.12 -2.62
N HIS A 230 -1.94 -14.61 -3.87
CA HIS A 230 -0.85 -14.14 -4.72
C HIS A 230 -0.36 -12.73 -4.34
N VAL A 231 0.91 -12.41 -4.65
CA VAL A 231 1.64 -11.28 -4.04
C VAL A 231 2.68 -10.65 -4.99
N ASP A 232 2.71 -9.31 -5.12
CA ASP A 232 3.83 -8.45 -5.57
C ASP A 232 3.83 -7.05 -4.86
N LEU A 233 4.72 -6.06 -5.11
CA LEU A 233 4.65 -4.74 -4.43
C LEU A 233 5.43 -3.60 -5.08
N ARG A 234 4.89 -2.38 -4.92
CA ARG A 234 5.62 -1.10 -4.83
C ARG A 234 4.98 -0.18 -3.79
N ILE A 235 5.77 0.80 -3.34
CA ILE A 235 5.53 1.78 -2.27
C ILE A 235 4.05 2.18 -2.13
N ALA A 236 3.55 2.09 -0.90
CA ALA A 236 2.24 2.55 -0.47
C ALA A 236 2.38 3.90 0.24
N LEU A 237 1.88 4.96 -0.38
CA LEU A 237 1.79 6.27 0.23
C LEU A 237 0.31 6.63 0.36
N VAL A 238 -0.15 6.80 1.59
CA VAL A 238 -1.41 7.50 1.85
C VAL A 238 -1.04 8.92 2.26
N LEU A 239 -1.42 9.87 1.41
CA LEU A 239 -1.31 11.30 1.68
C LEU A 239 -2.60 11.77 2.32
N ALA A 240 -2.49 12.56 3.38
CA ALA A 240 -3.60 13.37 3.86
C ALA A 240 -3.35 14.80 3.40
N VAL A 241 -4.26 15.33 2.58
CA VAL A 241 -4.12 16.64 1.95
C VAL A 241 -5.13 17.59 2.57
N ILE A 242 -4.67 18.80 2.86
CA ILE A 242 -5.41 19.90 3.49
C ILE A 242 -6.11 20.75 2.43
#